data_AF-A0A7C5SAB1-F1
#
_entry.id   AF-A0A7C5SAB1-F1
#
_cell.length_a   1.000
_cell.length_b   1.000
_cell.length_c   1.000
_cell.angle_alpha   90.00
_cell.angle_beta   90.00
_cell.angle_gamma   90.00
#
_symmetry.space_group_name_H-M   'P 1'
#
loop_
_entity.id
_entity.type
_entity.pdbx_description
1 polymer ?
#
loop_
_entity_poly.entity_id
_entity_poly.type
_entity_poly.pdbx_seq_one_letter_code
_entity_poly.pdbx_strand_id
1 'polypeptide(L)'
;MKRTDSTGGFTLLELVIALSITSLILVFIGSAFYMGYRSEERASEREGLQQRIRIINERLTWLLRGAYPFVRVSPEGNTLYFFGKKDSIGFVTTSTLSGSALEERAGLTFMKIFLDDG
;
A
#
# COMPACT_ATOMS: atom_id res chain seq x y z
N MET A 1 27.06 30.95 -64.14
CA MET A 1 26.10 30.00 -63.53
C MET A 1 26.67 28.60 -63.62
N LYS A 2 26.94 27.94 -62.49
CA LYS A 2 27.20 26.50 -62.46
C LYS A 2 26.66 25.96 -61.13
N ARG A 3 25.48 25.34 -61.17
CA ARG A 3 24.94 24.58 -60.04
C ARG A 3 25.67 23.25 -60.02
N THR A 4 26.34 22.94 -58.92
CA THR A 4 26.90 21.62 -58.63
C THR A 4 25.88 20.86 -57.80
N ASP A 5 24.98 20.15 -58.45
CA ASP A 5 24.10 19.20 -57.76
C ASP A 5 24.88 17.90 -57.54
N SER A 6 25.28 17.67 -56.29
CA SER A 6 25.85 16.39 -55.86
C SER A 6 24.70 15.39 -55.67
N THR A 7 24.40 14.63 -56.71
CA THR A 7 23.45 13.52 -56.68
C THR A 7 24.14 12.29 -56.08
N GLY A 8 24.30 12.28 -54.75
CA GLY A 8 24.74 11.10 -54.00
C GLY A 8 23.54 10.22 -53.65
N GLY A 9 23.45 9.04 -54.26
CA GLY A 9 22.48 8.01 -53.87
C GLY A 9 22.88 7.30 -52.57
N PHE A 10 21.88 6.81 -51.82
CA PHE A 10 22.09 6.03 -50.60
C PHE A 10 22.83 4.73 -50.90
N THR A 11 23.85 4.39 -50.12
CA THR A 11 24.58 3.13 -50.31
C THR A 11 23.90 1.97 -49.59
N LEU A 12 24.08 0.74 -50.09
CA LEU A 12 23.64 -0.48 -49.40
C LEU A 12 24.21 -0.58 -47.98
N LEU A 13 25.47 -0.16 -47.80
CA LEU A 13 26.14 -0.15 -46.51
C LEU A 13 25.44 0.79 -45.52
N GLU A 14 25.07 1.98 -45.98
CA GLU A 14 24.40 2.99 -45.16
C GLU A 14 23.01 2.52 -44.68
N LEU A 15 22.27 1.83 -45.56
CA LEU A 15 21.00 1.20 -45.20
C LEU A 15 21.18 0.11 -44.13
N VAL A 16 22.18 -0.77 -44.30
CA VAL A 16 22.45 -1.86 -43.35
C VAL A 16 22.88 -1.31 -41.98
N ILE A 17 23.69 -0.26 -41.96
CA ILE A 17 24.10 0.42 -40.72
C ILE A 17 22.90 1.08 -40.04
N ALA A 18 22.06 1.80 -40.80
CA ALA A 18 20.86 2.46 -40.27
C ALA A 18 19.89 1.44 -39.65
N LEU A 19 19.65 0.31 -40.33
CA LEU A 19 18.81 -0.77 -39.81
C LEU A 19 19.42 -1.44 -38.57
N SER A 20 20.74 -1.63 -38.55
CA SER A 20 21.44 -2.22 -37.40
C SER A 20 21.32 -1.34 -36.17
N ILE A 21 21.56 -0.02 -36.31
CA ILE A 21 21.42 0.95 -35.23
C ILE A 21 19.98 1.01 -34.74
N THR A 22 19.02 1.05 -35.67
CA THR A 22 17.58 1.08 -35.33
C THR A 22 17.17 -0.15 -34.52
N SER A 23 17.60 -1.35 -34.93
CA SER A 23 17.34 -2.59 -34.20
C SER A 23 17.93 -2.55 -32.78
N LEU A 24 19.16 -2.04 -32.65
CA LEU A 24 19.85 -1.90 -31.37
C LEU A 24 19.10 -0.95 -30.42
N ILE A 25 18.62 0.18 -30.95
CA ILE A 25 17.78 1.13 -30.21
C ILE A 25 16.48 0.47 -29.73
N LEU A 26 15.79 -0.28 -30.61
CA LEU A 26 14.57 -0.98 -30.25
C LEU A 26 14.78 -2.02 -29.15
N VAL A 27 15.90 -2.75 -29.17
CA VAL A 27 16.27 -3.70 -28.10
C VAL A 27 16.49 -2.98 -26.77
N PHE A 28 17.16 -1.83 -26.76
CA PHE A 28 17.34 -1.06 -25.53
C PHE A 28 16.01 -0.54 -24.98
N ILE A 29 15.15 0.00 -25.84
CA ILE A 29 13.82 0.48 -25.45
C ILE A 29 12.99 -0.68 -24.89
N GLY A 30 12.94 -1.81 -25.58
CA GLY A 30 12.21 -3.00 -25.14
C GLY A 30 12.72 -3.54 -23.80
N SER A 31 14.04 -3.52 -23.59
CA SER A 31 14.66 -3.94 -22.33
C SER A 31 14.31 -3.01 -21.16
N ALA A 32 14.29 -1.70 -21.40
CA ALA A 32 13.89 -0.72 -20.39
C ALA A 32 12.41 -0.90 -19.98
N PHE A 33 11.52 -1.11 -20.95
CA PHE A 33 10.11 -1.42 -20.67
C PHE A 33 9.94 -2.74 -19.90
N TYR A 34 10.67 -3.80 -20.31
CA TYR A 34 10.63 -5.09 -19.63
C TYR A 34 11.11 -4.99 -18.18
N MET A 35 12.18 -4.24 -17.91
CA MET A 35 12.67 -3.99 -16.56
C MET A 35 11.69 -3.17 -15.73
N GLY A 36 11.05 -2.15 -16.32
CA GLY A 36 10.02 -1.35 -15.65
C GLY A 36 8.84 -2.22 -15.19
N TYR A 37 8.31 -3.06 -16.07
CA TYR A 37 7.19 -3.96 -15.76
C TYR A 37 7.54 -4.97 -14.65
N ARG A 38 8.72 -5.59 -14.71
CA ARG A 38 9.21 -6.53 -13.68
C ARG A 38 9.51 -5.87 -12.33
N SER A 39 9.79 -4.56 -12.31
CA SER A 39 10.09 -3.83 -11.09
C SER A 39 8.84 -3.57 -10.25
N GLU A 40 7.71 -3.31 -10.90
CA GLU A 40 6.44 -3.03 -10.25
C GLU A 40 5.97 -4.22 -9.41
N GLU A 41 6.08 -5.43 -9.93
CA GLU A 41 5.63 -6.65 -9.25
C GLU A 41 6.47 -6.98 -8.01
N ARG A 42 7.78 -6.79 -8.08
CA ARG A 42 8.69 -7.01 -6.93
C ARG A 42 8.66 -5.88 -5.89
N ALA A 43 8.37 -4.66 -6.31
CA ALA A 43 8.17 -3.53 -5.39
C ALA A 43 6.84 -3.68 -4.65
N SER A 44 5.78 -4.05 -5.36
CA SER A 44 4.42 -4.22 -4.83
C SER A 44 4.33 -5.27 -3.71
N GLU A 45 5.02 -6.41 -3.82
CA GLU A 45 4.98 -7.44 -2.78
C GLU A 45 5.57 -6.98 -1.43
N ARG A 46 6.70 -6.26 -1.46
CA ARG A 46 7.34 -5.74 -0.23
C ARG A 46 6.58 -4.55 0.34
N GLU A 47 6.08 -3.67 -0.53
CA GLU A 47 5.25 -2.54 -0.14
C GLU A 47 3.91 -2.99 0.44
N GLY A 48 3.31 -4.05 -0.10
CA GLY A 48 2.02 -4.57 0.35
C GLY A 48 2.03 -5.05 1.80
N LEU A 49 3.04 -5.82 2.21
CA LEU A 49 3.17 -6.29 3.59
C LEU A 49 3.40 -5.13 4.58
N GLN A 50 4.31 -4.21 4.23
CA GLN A 50 4.59 -3.04 5.07
C GLN A 50 3.37 -2.12 5.19
N GLN A 51 2.65 -1.91 4.09
CA GLN A 51 1.43 -1.13 4.06
C GLN A 51 0.33 -1.78 4.90
N ARG A 52 0.18 -3.10 4.83
CA ARG A 52 -0.78 -3.83 5.66
C ARG A 52 -0.48 -3.68 7.15
N ILE A 53 0.79 -3.82 7.55
CA ILE A 53 1.23 -3.61 8.94
C ILE A 53 0.96 -2.16 9.36
N ARG A 54 1.27 -1.18 8.52
CA ARG A 54 1.03 0.24 8.79
C ARG A 54 -0.45 0.52 9.07
N ILE A 55 -1.34 0.05 8.18
CA ILE A 55 -2.79 0.24 8.31
C ILE A 55 -3.32 -0.40 9.61
N ILE A 56 -2.87 -1.62 9.92
CA ILE A 56 -3.27 -2.30 11.16
C ILE A 56 -2.80 -1.49 12.38
N ASN A 57 -1.55 -1.02 12.37
CA ASN A 57 -0.98 -0.27 13.48
C ASN A 57 -1.67 1.09 13.69
N GLU A 58 -1.98 1.80 12.60
CA GLU A 58 -2.74 3.06 12.64
C GLU A 58 -4.12 2.87 13.27
N ARG A 59 -4.84 1.82 12.86
CA ARG A 59 -6.17 1.49 13.43
C ARG A 59 -6.09 1.10 14.90
N LEU A 60 -5.11 0.28 15.27
CA LEU A 60 -4.91 -0.13 16.66
C LEU A 60 -4.58 1.08 17.54
N THR A 61 -3.66 1.93 17.08
CA THR A 61 -3.26 3.16 17.76
C THR A 61 -4.46 4.11 17.92
N TRP A 62 -5.29 4.25 16.88
CA TRP A 62 -6.49 5.06 16.93
C TRP A 62 -7.47 4.58 18.02
N LEU A 63 -7.77 3.27 18.05
CA LEU A 63 -8.67 2.71 19.05
C LEU A 63 -8.12 2.85 20.47
N LEU A 64 -6.83 2.61 20.67
CA LEU A 64 -6.16 2.71 21.97
C LEU A 64 -6.09 4.15 22.47
N ARG A 65 -5.88 5.14 21.59
CA ARG A 65 -5.90 6.56 21.97
C ARG A 65 -7.26 7.02 22.49
N GLY A 66 -8.35 6.45 21.96
CA GLY A 66 -9.70 6.71 22.45
C GLY A 66 -10.10 5.87 23.66
N ALA A 67 -9.22 5.03 24.20
CA ALA A 67 -9.55 4.16 25.32
C ALA A 67 -10.02 4.97 26.53
N TYR A 68 -11.20 4.61 27.03
CA TYR A 68 -11.86 5.30 28.13
C TYR A 68 -12.01 4.35 29.32
N PRO A 69 -11.64 4.76 30.55
CA PRO A 69 -11.69 3.90 31.73
C PRO A 69 -13.14 3.77 32.25
N PHE A 70 -13.98 3.06 31.49
CA PHE A 70 -15.36 2.85 31.87
C PHE A 70 -15.46 1.90 33.08
N VAL A 71 -16.08 2.38 34.15
CA VAL A 71 -16.27 1.61 35.38
C VAL A 71 -17.72 1.16 35.46
N ARG A 72 -17.93 -0.16 35.55
CA ARG A 72 -19.24 -0.74 35.83
C ARG A 72 -19.47 -0.73 37.33
N VAL A 73 -20.54 -0.05 37.75
CA VAL A 73 -21.00 -0.05 39.15
C VAL A 73 -21.89 -1.27 39.36
N SER A 74 -21.56 -2.09 40.35
CA SER A 74 -22.30 -3.27 40.77
C SER A 74 -22.48 -3.24 42.29
N PRO A 75 -23.52 -3.91 42.86
CA PRO A 75 -23.63 -4.07 44.32
C PRO A 75 -22.39 -4.71 44.97
N GLU A 76 -21.62 -5.49 44.21
CA GLU A 76 -20.37 -6.15 44.65
C GLU A 76 -19.13 -5.24 44.57
N GLY A 77 -19.27 -4.03 43.99
CA GLY A 77 -18.20 -3.06 43.84
C GLY A 77 -18.07 -2.47 42.44
N ASN A 78 -17.14 -1.52 42.31
CA ASN A 78 -16.82 -0.85 41.06
C ASN A 78 -15.73 -1.64 40.32
N THR A 79 -16.00 -2.05 39.08
CA THR A 79 -15.05 -2.81 38.26
C THR A 79 -14.77 -2.12 36.94
N LEU A 80 -13.48 -1.95 36.61
CA LEU A 80 -13.06 -1.44 35.31
C LEU A 80 -13.48 -2.42 34.21
N TYR A 81 -14.17 -1.92 33.18
CA TYR A 81 -14.65 -2.73 32.07
C TYR A 81 -13.54 -2.91 31.02
N PHE A 82 -12.55 -3.71 31.40
CA PHE A 82 -11.37 -4.06 30.63
C PHE A 82 -11.08 -5.54 30.79
N PHE A 83 -10.81 -6.24 29.69
CA PHE A 83 -10.53 -7.66 29.66
C PHE A 83 -9.29 -7.94 28.82
N GLY A 84 -8.34 -8.69 29.37
CA GLY A 84 -7.17 -9.19 28.64
C GLY A 84 -7.09 -10.69 28.71
N LYS A 85 -6.91 -11.34 27.56
CA LYS A 85 -6.55 -12.75 27.41
C LYS A 85 -5.30 -12.84 26.54
N LYS A 86 -4.71 -14.05 26.44
CA LYS A 86 -3.51 -14.30 25.64
C LYS A 86 -3.66 -13.86 24.17
N ASP A 87 -4.86 -13.99 23.63
CA ASP A 87 -5.19 -13.81 22.21
C ASP A 87 -6.14 -12.64 21.95
N SER A 88 -6.60 -11.94 23.00
CA SER A 88 -7.65 -10.94 22.85
C SER A 88 -7.62 -9.88 23.94
N ILE A 89 -8.05 -8.68 23.56
CA ILE A 89 -8.19 -7.54 24.46
C ILE A 89 -9.54 -6.87 24.22
N GLY A 90 -10.26 -6.57 25.30
CA GLY A 90 -11.55 -5.92 25.30
C GLY A 90 -11.51 -4.66 26.16
N PHE A 91 -11.93 -3.53 25.60
CA PHE A 91 -11.93 -2.25 26.31
C PHE A 91 -13.00 -1.31 25.75
N VAL A 92 -13.35 -0.29 26.52
CA VAL A 92 -14.26 0.77 26.08
C VAL A 92 -13.47 1.91 25.45
N THR A 93 -13.95 2.42 24.32
CA THR A 93 -13.32 3.53 23.59
C THR A 93 -14.35 4.52 23.07
N THR A 94 -13.95 5.77 22.94
CA THR A 94 -14.69 6.82 22.24
C THR A 94 -14.42 6.83 20.74
N SER A 95 -13.37 6.13 20.30
CA SER A 95 -12.94 6.07 18.91
C SER A 95 -13.72 5.00 18.15
N THR A 96 -14.25 5.36 16.99
CA THR A 96 -14.88 4.44 16.05
C THR A 96 -13.96 4.20 14.85
N LEU A 97 -14.09 3.05 14.19
CA LEU A 97 -13.40 2.79 12.93
C LEU A 97 -14.23 3.38 11.78
N SER A 98 -13.56 4.03 10.83
CA SER A 98 -14.21 4.55 9.63
C SER A 98 -14.82 3.41 8.81
N GLY A 99 -16.06 3.60 8.35
CA GLY A 99 -16.86 2.59 7.65
C GLY A 99 -17.61 1.62 8.58
N SER A 100 -17.57 1.83 9.90
CA SER A 100 -18.42 1.07 10.82
C SER A 100 -19.80 1.73 10.95
N ALA A 101 -20.85 0.92 11.14
CA ALA A 101 -22.21 1.43 11.43
C ALA A 101 -22.32 2.26 12.73
N LEU A 102 -21.21 2.36 13.48
CA LEU A 102 -21.10 3.10 14.72
C LEU A 102 -20.53 4.52 14.50
N GLU A 103 -20.04 4.84 13.30
CA GLU A 103 -19.49 6.15 12.97
C GLU A 103 -20.53 7.28 13.10
N GLU A 104 -21.79 6.98 12.80
CA GLU A 104 -22.92 7.93 12.94
C GLU A 104 -23.49 8.00 14.37
N ARG A 105 -22.96 7.21 15.31
CA ARG A 105 -23.44 7.14 16.69
C ARG A 105 -22.37 7.66 17.65
N ALA A 106 -22.54 8.89 18.10
CA ALA A 106 -21.75 9.43 19.20
C ALA A 106 -21.99 8.59 20.48
N GLY A 107 -20.94 8.07 21.10
CA GLY A 107 -21.06 7.31 22.34
C GLY A 107 -19.81 6.52 22.73
N LEU A 108 -19.91 5.83 23.86
CA LEU A 108 -18.90 4.85 24.29
C LEU A 108 -19.17 3.51 23.62
N THR A 109 -18.15 2.94 22.99
CA THR A 109 -18.25 1.64 22.33
C THR A 109 -17.34 0.64 23.02
N PHE A 110 -17.83 -0.58 23.23
CA PHE A 110 -16.97 -1.68 23.65
C PHE A 110 -16.33 -2.33 22.42
N MET A 111 -15.00 -2.36 22.39
CA MET A 111 -14.22 -2.95 21.31
C MET A 111 -13.51 -4.20 21.83
N LYS A 112 -13.59 -5.28 21.05
CA LYS A 112 -12.82 -6.51 21.30
C LYS A 112 -11.94 -6.79 20.09
N ILE A 113 -10.64 -6.82 20.33
CA ILE A 113 -9.62 -7.18 19.34
C ILE A 113 -9.16 -8.59 19.68
N PHE A 114 -9.02 -9.45 18.68
CA PHE A 114 -8.57 -10.82 18.86
C PHE A 114 -7.65 -11.24 17.71
N LEU A 115 -6.75 -12.18 17.98
CA LEU A 115 -6.01 -12.88 16.94
C LEU A 115 -6.95 -13.90 16.29
N ASP A 116 -7.12 -13.79 14.97
CA ASP A 116 -7.86 -14.77 14.19
C ASP A 116 -6.87 -15.84 13.73
N ASP A 117 -6.89 -16.99 14.41
CA ASP A 117 -6.15 -18.19 14.01
C ASP A 117 -6.96 -18.84 12.87
N GLY A 118 -6.70 -18.39 11.63
CA GLY A 118 -7.47 -18.74 10.44
C GLY A 118 -7.67 -20.22 10.15
#